data_AF-A0A6I3KRE7-F1
#
_entry.id   AF-A0A6I3KRE7-F1
#
_cell.length_a   1.000
_cell.length_b   1.000
_cell.length_c   1.000
_cell.angle_alpha   90.00
_cell.angle_beta   90.00
_cell.angle_gamma   90.00
#
_symmetry.space_group_name_H-M   'P 1'
#
loop_
_entity.id
_entity.type
_entity.pdbx_description
1 polymer ?
#
loop_
_entity_poly.entity_id
_entity_poly.type
_entity_poly.pdbx_seq_one_letter_code
_entity_poly.pdbx_strand_id
1 'polypeptide(L)'
;MDDREDRLGRPIPARHLEELAASLRARAGVSDDDPDFDVIRALWRLAKLPGPLHGLRITPRSDDHMDNKEAWATTSPPEITIRESRLNQPDDPETRFILSHELFHVVLHPEVRSFLVVDGNAKLDFRCKDDLLAIYHNDDSHELQATVGARAFLMPEKLVRGSLTASALAKCCRVPQREAALRFAQFPTAKKCPGEVTAFLAAGRAAEKLRLWKNLAAVRGEPPEQVRLAGLFRIDWNEFHMMTQCGWTVENGKIVPYLEMCAARFGR
;
A
#
# COMPACT_ATOMS: atom_id res chain seq x y z
N MET A 1 -17.37 -18.02 35.33
CA MET A 1 -16.30 -17.92 34.33
C MET A 1 -16.97 -17.48 33.05
N ASP A 2 -16.57 -16.31 32.58
CA ASP A 2 -17.26 -15.52 31.56
C ASP A 2 -16.71 -15.93 30.18
N ASP A 3 -17.52 -16.60 29.35
CA ASP A 3 -17.20 -17.02 27.97
C ASP A 3 -16.97 -15.83 26.99
N ARG A 4 -16.72 -14.63 27.53
CA ARG A 4 -16.45 -13.40 26.77
C ARG A 4 -14.96 -13.15 26.54
N GLU A 5 -14.07 -13.75 27.32
CA GLU A 5 -12.62 -13.58 27.14
C GLU A 5 -12.06 -14.35 25.93
N ASP A 6 -12.75 -15.39 25.44
CA ASP A 6 -12.30 -16.21 24.30
C ASP A 6 -12.70 -15.63 22.93
N ARG A 7 -13.42 -14.49 22.90
CA ARG A 7 -13.84 -13.79 21.68
C ARG A 7 -12.91 -12.64 21.24
N LEU A 8 -11.88 -12.34 22.03
CA LEU A 8 -10.73 -11.57 21.58
C LEU A 8 -9.79 -12.54 20.83
N GLY A 9 -10.21 -13.15 19.73
CA GLY A 9 -10.52 -12.47 18.48
C GLY A 9 -9.41 -12.86 17.50
N ARG A 10 -9.45 -14.11 17.03
CA ARG A 10 -8.41 -14.64 16.14
C ARG A 10 -8.20 -13.67 14.97
N PRO A 11 -6.95 -13.45 14.53
CA PRO A 11 -6.66 -12.61 13.39
C PRO A 11 -7.52 -13.02 12.20
N ILE A 12 -8.17 -12.04 11.58
CA ILE A 12 -8.90 -12.27 10.35
C ILE A 12 -7.85 -12.57 9.27
N PRO A 13 -7.91 -13.75 8.61
CA PRO A 13 -6.96 -14.07 7.55
C PRO A 13 -6.99 -13.01 6.45
N ALA A 14 -5.83 -12.62 5.93
CA ALA A 14 -5.72 -11.59 4.89
C ALA A 14 -6.67 -11.84 3.70
N ARG A 15 -6.84 -13.10 3.29
CA ARG A 15 -7.80 -13.49 2.25
C ARG A 15 -9.25 -13.07 2.55
N HIS A 16 -9.71 -13.17 3.80
CA HIS A 16 -11.05 -12.75 4.15
C HIS A 16 -11.18 -11.21 4.10
N LEU A 17 -10.12 -10.48 4.41
CA LEU A 17 -10.08 -9.03 4.23
C LEU A 17 -10.14 -8.64 2.75
N GLU A 18 -9.49 -9.41 1.85
CA GLU A 18 -9.63 -9.25 0.39
C GLU A 18 -11.07 -9.44 -0.09
N GLU A 19 -11.69 -10.55 0.33
CA GLU A 19 -13.06 -10.90 -0.07
C GLU A 19 -14.06 -9.86 0.45
N LEU A 20 -13.86 -9.37 1.67
CA LEU A 20 -14.63 -8.27 2.23
C LEU A 20 -14.44 -6.97 1.45
N ALA A 21 -13.20 -6.61 1.13
CA ALA A 21 -12.89 -5.41 0.35
C ALA A 21 -13.54 -5.44 -1.04
N ALA A 22 -13.44 -6.56 -1.76
CA ALA A 22 -14.09 -6.76 -3.05
C ALA A 22 -15.62 -6.65 -2.93
N SER A 23 -16.21 -7.25 -1.89
CA SER A 23 -17.65 -7.15 -1.61
C SER A 23 -18.08 -5.70 -1.36
N LEU A 24 -17.32 -4.93 -0.58
CA LEU A 24 -17.59 -3.51 -0.35
C LEU A 24 -17.48 -2.68 -1.63
N ARG A 25 -16.47 -2.92 -2.48
CA ARG A 25 -16.35 -2.25 -3.79
C ARG A 25 -17.58 -2.53 -4.67
N ALA A 26 -17.96 -3.80 -4.80
CA ALA A 26 -19.11 -4.21 -5.58
C ALA A 26 -20.41 -3.56 -5.07
N ARG A 27 -20.63 -3.55 -3.75
CA ARG A 27 -21.78 -2.89 -3.11
C ARG A 27 -21.77 -1.37 -3.30
N ALA A 28 -20.61 -0.74 -3.33
CA ALA A 28 -20.45 0.67 -3.66
C ALA A 28 -20.64 0.97 -5.17
N GLY A 29 -20.82 -0.06 -6.01
CA GLY A 29 -20.89 0.09 -7.46
C GLY A 29 -19.55 0.54 -8.06
N VAL A 30 -18.44 0.07 -7.50
CA VAL A 30 -17.07 0.32 -7.95
C VAL A 30 -16.55 -0.97 -8.62
N SER A 31 -16.10 -0.86 -9.86
CA SER A 31 -15.48 -1.98 -10.59
C SER A 31 -14.06 -2.24 -10.10
N ASP A 32 -13.58 -3.49 -10.10
CA ASP A 32 -12.18 -3.81 -9.78
C ASP A 32 -11.18 -3.22 -10.79
N ASP A 33 -11.64 -2.81 -11.96
CA ASP A 33 -10.83 -2.12 -12.98
C ASP A 33 -10.83 -0.60 -12.83
N ASP A 34 -11.53 -0.04 -11.83
CA ASP A 34 -11.59 1.40 -11.58
C ASP A 34 -10.62 1.78 -10.45
N PRO A 35 -9.38 2.20 -10.79
CA PRO A 35 -8.37 2.59 -9.81
C PRO A 35 -8.65 3.98 -9.21
N ASP A 36 -9.46 4.80 -9.87
CA ASP A 36 -9.60 6.23 -9.60
C ASP A 36 -11.02 6.60 -9.14
N PHE A 37 -11.74 5.63 -8.57
CA PHE A 37 -13.08 5.87 -8.05
C PHE A 37 -13.05 6.91 -6.91
N ASP A 38 -14.14 7.66 -6.80
CA ASP A 38 -14.37 8.62 -5.72
C ASP A 38 -14.72 7.88 -4.41
N VAL A 39 -13.78 7.88 -3.47
CA VAL A 39 -13.89 7.17 -2.18
C VAL A 39 -15.06 7.71 -1.35
N ILE A 40 -15.27 9.03 -1.32
CA ILE A 40 -16.37 9.63 -0.54
C ILE A 40 -17.71 9.21 -1.13
N ARG A 41 -17.86 9.27 -2.45
CA ARG A 41 -19.07 8.80 -3.14
C ARG A 41 -19.31 7.31 -2.88
N ALA A 42 -18.26 6.49 -2.87
CA ALA A 42 -18.37 5.07 -2.54
C ALA A 42 -18.89 4.85 -1.10
N LEU A 43 -18.34 5.57 -0.12
CA LEU A 43 -18.80 5.54 1.28
C LEU A 43 -20.26 5.97 1.41
N TRP A 44 -20.68 7.04 0.73
CA TRP A 44 -22.08 7.48 0.73
C TRP A 44 -23.05 6.48 0.10
N ARG A 45 -22.60 5.71 -0.89
CA ARG A 45 -23.40 4.61 -1.45
C ARG A 45 -23.53 3.47 -0.45
N LEU A 46 -22.43 3.09 0.21
CA LEU A 46 -22.44 2.08 1.27
C LEU A 46 -23.36 2.47 2.43
N ALA A 47 -23.38 3.76 2.81
CA ALA A 47 -24.24 4.30 3.86
C ALA A 47 -25.75 4.09 3.61
N LYS A 48 -26.16 3.99 2.35
CA LYS A 48 -27.57 3.81 1.96
C LYS A 48 -28.01 2.34 1.97
N LEU A 49 -27.08 1.41 2.05
CA LEU A 49 -27.37 -0.03 2.02
C LEU A 49 -27.69 -0.54 3.43
N PRO A 50 -28.53 -1.59 3.55
CA PRO A 50 -28.73 -2.26 4.84
C PRO A 50 -27.43 -2.96 5.31
N GLY A 51 -27.27 -3.08 6.62
CA GLY A 51 -26.13 -3.75 7.27
C GLY A 51 -25.32 -2.84 8.19
N PRO A 52 -24.07 -3.22 8.54
CA PRO A 52 -23.25 -2.52 9.54
C PRO A 52 -22.94 -1.06 9.20
N LEU A 53 -22.97 -0.70 7.91
CA LEU A 53 -22.70 0.64 7.41
C LEU A 53 -23.98 1.47 7.21
N HIS A 54 -25.16 0.94 7.51
CA HIS A 54 -26.40 1.66 7.29
C HIS A 54 -26.42 2.95 8.11
N GLY A 55 -26.61 4.09 7.43
CA GLY A 55 -26.56 5.40 8.05
C GLY A 55 -25.17 5.90 8.40
N LEU A 56 -24.10 5.31 7.84
CA LEU A 56 -22.72 5.79 8.01
C LEU A 56 -22.63 7.29 7.71
N ARG A 57 -22.10 8.05 8.68
CA ARG A 57 -21.84 9.49 8.54
C ARG A 57 -20.35 9.74 8.27
N ILE A 58 -20.06 10.78 7.49
CA ILE A 58 -18.72 11.35 7.36
C ILE A 58 -18.82 12.78 7.87
N THR A 59 -18.20 13.06 9.01
CA THR A 59 -18.35 14.34 9.71
C THR A 59 -17.01 15.08 9.68
N PRO A 60 -16.90 16.23 8.98
CA PRO A 60 -15.73 17.08 9.11
C PRO A 60 -15.67 17.70 10.51
N ARG A 61 -14.46 17.82 11.05
CA ARG A 61 -14.16 18.61 12.24
C ARG A 61 -13.02 19.57 11.91
N SER A 62 -13.14 20.81 12.39
CA SER A 62 -12.11 21.81 12.23
C SER A 62 -10.77 21.29 12.74
N ASP A 63 -9.70 21.67 12.04
CA ASP A 63 -8.34 21.20 12.30
C ASP A 63 -7.90 21.40 13.76
N ASP A 64 -8.31 22.51 14.39
CA ASP A 64 -7.99 22.84 15.79
C ASP A 64 -8.66 21.91 16.81
N HIS A 65 -9.69 21.17 16.42
CA HIS A 65 -10.42 20.22 17.29
C HIS A 65 -10.01 18.77 17.10
N MET A 66 -9.07 18.51 16.19
CA MET A 66 -8.62 17.16 15.85
C MET A 66 -7.30 16.78 16.52
N ASP A 67 -6.70 17.68 17.31
CA ASP A 67 -5.36 17.54 17.88
C ASP A 67 -4.35 17.02 16.83
N ASN A 68 -3.72 15.88 17.07
CA ASN A 68 -2.80 15.20 16.14
C ASN A 68 -3.47 14.08 15.31
N LYS A 69 -4.80 13.95 15.35
CA LYS A 69 -5.54 12.93 14.60
C LYS A 69 -5.96 13.45 13.23
N GLU A 70 -5.89 12.58 12.24
CA GLU A 70 -6.40 12.90 10.90
C GLU A 70 -7.85 12.45 10.71
N ALA A 71 -8.20 11.30 11.31
CA ALA A 71 -9.56 10.79 11.38
C ALA A 71 -9.72 9.81 12.55
N TRP A 72 -10.97 9.46 12.87
CA TRP A 72 -11.32 8.31 13.70
C TRP A 72 -12.72 7.79 13.35
N ALA A 73 -12.99 6.55 13.74
CA ALA A 73 -14.26 5.88 13.51
C ALA A 73 -15.00 5.59 14.81
N THR A 74 -16.32 5.65 14.74
CA THR A 74 -17.23 5.07 15.73
C THR A 74 -18.23 4.17 15.01
N THR A 75 -18.74 3.17 15.70
CA THR A 75 -19.53 2.07 15.12
C THR A 75 -21.01 2.12 15.49
N SER A 76 -21.37 2.89 16.53
CA SER A 76 -22.74 3.05 17.00
C SER A 76 -23.01 4.48 17.51
N PRO A 77 -23.56 5.38 16.68
CA PRO A 77 -23.86 5.17 15.25
C PRO A 77 -22.58 5.04 14.40
N PRO A 78 -22.62 4.39 13.23
CA PRO A 78 -21.47 4.33 12.34
C PRO A 78 -21.11 5.73 11.83
N GLU A 79 -19.90 6.20 12.12
CA GLU A 79 -19.43 7.54 11.78
C GLU A 79 -17.92 7.55 11.62
N ILE A 80 -17.44 8.16 10.53
CA ILE A 80 -16.04 8.54 10.33
C ILE A 80 -15.96 10.04 10.55
N THR A 81 -15.24 10.46 11.59
CA THR A 81 -14.90 11.87 11.78
C THR A 81 -13.54 12.13 11.16
N ILE A 82 -13.43 13.17 10.34
CA ILE A 82 -12.21 13.48 9.59
C ILE A 82 -11.86 14.96 9.72
N ARG A 83 -10.56 15.27 9.73
CA ARG A 83 -10.05 16.63 9.71
C ARG A 83 -10.56 17.38 8.47
N GLU A 84 -11.08 18.58 8.67
CA GLU A 84 -11.71 19.37 7.62
C GLU A 84 -10.77 19.64 6.44
N SER A 85 -9.50 19.97 6.71
CA SER A 85 -8.50 20.17 5.66
C SER A 85 -8.27 18.93 4.78
N ARG A 86 -8.41 17.71 5.33
CA ARG A 86 -8.34 16.46 4.56
C ARG A 86 -9.56 16.27 3.67
N LEU A 87 -10.75 16.55 4.20
CA LEU A 87 -11.99 16.40 3.43
C LEU A 87 -12.06 17.38 2.24
N ASN A 88 -11.42 18.54 2.35
CA ASN A 88 -11.24 19.51 1.27
C ASN A 88 -10.26 19.05 0.17
N GLN A 89 -9.57 17.93 0.38
CA GLN A 89 -8.64 17.31 -0.56
C GLN A 89 -9.01 15.83 -0.78
N PRO A 90 -10.21 15.54 -1.33
CA PRO A 90 -10.74 14.17 -1.40
C PRO A 90 -9.95 13.24 -2.33
N ASP A 91 -9.19 13.83 -3.26
CA ASP A 91 -8.31 13.13 -4.19
C ASP A 91 -6.87 12.96 -3.68
N ASP A 92 -6.54 13.57 -2.54
CA ASP A 92 -5.22 13.41 -1.92
C ASP A 92 -4.99 11.94 -1.53
N PRO A 93 -3.82 11.36 -1.87
CA PRO A 93 -3.54 9.97 -1.57
C PRO A 93 -3.68 9.60 -0.08
N GLU A 94 -3.26 10.48 0.83
CA GLU A 94 -3.39 10.22 2.27
C GLU A 94 -4.85 10.26 2.69
N THR A 95 -5.63 11.26 2.26
CA THR A 95 -7.08 11.35 2.54
C THR A 95 -7.82 10.09 2.10
N ARG A 96 -7.55 9.60 0.88
CA ARG A 96 -8.18 8.38 0.33
C ARG A 96 -7.86 7.16 1.19
N PHE A 97 -6.61 7.04 1.63
CA PHE A 97 -6.16 5.95 2.47
C PHE A 97 -6.78 6.01 3.87
N ILE A 98 -6.74 7.19 4.52
CA ILE A 98 -7.30 7.43 5.85
C ILE A 98 -8.80 7.09 5.89
N LEU A 99 -9.58 7.58 4.93
CA LEU A 99 -11.01 7.28 4.86
C LEU A 99 -11.30 5.78 4.69
N SER A 100 -10.48 5.10 3.89
CA SER A 100 -10.62 3.66 3.67
C SER A 100 -10.18 2.87 4.90
N HIS A 101 -9.17 3.34 5.64
CA HIS A 101 -8.75 2.74 6.90
C HIS A 101 -9.85 2.81 7.95
N GLU A 102 -10.43 4.00 8.17
CA GLU A 102 -11.53 4.19 9.11
C GLU A 102 -12.79 3.43 8.70
N LEU A 103 -13.06 3.26 7.40
CA LEU A 103 -14.12 2.38 6.93
C LEU A 103 -13.96 0.96 7.47
N PHE A 104 -12.75 0.39 7.40
CA PHE A 104 -12.53 -0.98 7.89
C PHE A 104 -12.58 -1.07 9.41
N HIS A 105 -12.28 0.01 10.15
CA HIS A 105 -12.61 0.05 11.58
C HIS A 105 -14.10 -0.10 11.84
N VAL A 106 -14.94 0.64 11.11
CA VAL A 106 -16.40 0.55 11.26
C VAL A 106 -16.90 -0.86 10.93
N VAL A 107 -16.35 -1.51 9.89
CA VAL A 107 -16.83 -2.81 9.41
C VAL A 107 -16.32 -3.97 10.27
N LEU A 108 -15.03 -3.98 10.62
CA LEU A 108 -14.39 -5.12 11.28
C LEU A 108 -14.56 -5.11 12.79
N HIS A 109 -14.59 -3.92 13.39
CA HIS A 109 -14.43 -3.76 14.84
C HIS A 109 -15.60 -3.01 15.49
N PRO A 110 -16.85 -3.51 15.35
CA PRO A 110 -18.06 -2.82 15.81
C PRO A 110 -18.09 -2.50 17.32
N GLU A 111 -17.24 -3.13 18.12
CA GLU A 111 -17.17 -2.94 19.58
C GLU A 111 -15.95 -2.11 20.04
N VAL A 112 -15.06 -1.73 19.12
CA VAL A 112 -13.79 -1.08 19.44
C VAL A 112 -13.83 0.37 18.99
N ARG A 113 -13.61 1.31 19.92
CA ARG A 113 -13.35 2.71 19.56
C ARG A 113 -11.95 2.79 18.96
N SER A 114 -11.82 3.18 17.68
CA SER A 114 -10.49 3.35 17.09
C SER A 114 -9.76 4.49 17.80
N PHE A 115 -8.55 4.22 18.27
CA PHE A 115 -7.65 5.21 18.84
C PHE A 115 -6.37 5.21 18.00
N LEU A 116 -6.45 5.59 16.72
CA LEU A 116 -5.23 5.79 15.95
C LEU A 116 -4.86 7.27 15.85
N VAL A 117 -3.67 7.55 16.38
CA VAL A 117 -2.86 8.72 16.11
C VAL A 117 -1.97 8.35 14.93
N VAL A 118 -2.27 8.85 13.73
CA VAL A 118 -1.28 8.95 12.65
C VAL A 118 -0.68 10.34 12.77
N ASP A 119 0.31 10.47 13.65
CA ASP A 119 1.02 11.72 13.84
C ASP A 119 1.88 11.98 12.60
N GLY A 120 1.41 12.86 11.72
CA GLY A 120 2.09 13.20 10.48
C GLY A 120 3.44 13.90 10.65
N ASN A 121 3.81 14.31 11.88
CA ASN A 121 5.08 14.98 12.15
C ASN A 121 5.69 14.77 13.55
N ALA A 122 5.06 14.05 14.49
CA ALA A 122 5.75 13.68 15.72
C ALA A 122 6.76 12.56 15.45
N LYS A 123 8.04 12.86 15.70
CA LYS A 123 8.95 11.84 16.22
C LYS A 123 8.35 11.38 17.54
N LEU A 124 7.61 10.28 17.50
CA LEU A 124 7.09 9.64 18.70
C LEU A 124 8.27 9.39 19.66
N ASP A 125 8.26 10.06 20.81
CA ASP A 125 9.20 9.84 21.91
C ASP A 125 8.82 8.52 22.61
N PHE A 126 9.10 7.41 21.94
CA PHE A 126 8.92 6.07 22.49
C PHE A 126 10.07 5.74 23.41
N ARG A 127 9.86 5.91 24.71
CA ARG A 127 10.87 5.60 25.74
C ARG A 127 11.14 4.11 25.94
N CYS A 128 10.39 3.23 25.26
CA CYS A 128 10.59 1.79 25.32
C CYS A 128 10.44 1.17 23.92
N LYS A 129 11.50 0.55 23.43
CA LYS A 129 11.55 -0.13 22.13
C LYS A 129 10.66 -1.39 22.10
N ASP A 130 10.32 -1.92 23.28
CA ASP A 130 9.58 -3.17 23.46
C ASP A 130 8.05 -2.98 23.28
N ASP A 131 7.50 -1.79 23.57
CA ASP A 131 6.07 -1.50 23.38
C ASP A 131 5.70 -1.31 21.89
N LEU A 132 6.63 -0.75 21.10
CA LEU A 132 6.51 -0.68 19.65
C LEU A 132 6.48 -2.07 19.02
N LEU A 133 7.35 -2.96 19.48
CA LEU A 133 7.42 -4.33 18.97
C LEU A 133 6.15 -5.11 19.34
N ALA A 134 5.57 -4.92 20.53
CA ALA A 134 4.33 -5.61 20.92
C ALA A 134 3.09 -5.16 20.12
N ILE A 135 2.98 -3.88 19.77
CA ILE A 135 1.87 -3.35 18.96
C ILE A 135 2.03 -3.70 17.47
N TYR A 136 3.27 -3.71 16.95
CA TYR A 136 3.56 -4.02 15.55
C TYR A 136 3.76 -5.52 15.26
N HIS A 137 4.09 -6.36 16.24
CA HIS A 137 4.28 -7.82 16.05
C HIS A 137 3.09 -8.68 16.44
N ASN A 138 2.01 -8.09 16.97
CA ASN A 138 0.72 -8.74 16.86
C ASN A 138 0.17 -8.47 15.46
N ASP A 139 0.42 -9.42 14.55
CA ASP A 139 -0.26 -9.53 13.25
C ASP A 139 -1.81 -9.54 13.39
N ASP A 140 -2.29 -9.55 14.64
CA ASP A 140 -3.67 -9.59 15.07
C ASP A 140 -4.25 -8.20 15.41
N SER A 141 -3.46 -7.12 15.38
CA SER A 141 -3.95 -5.80 15.80
C SER A 141 -5.08 -5.29 14.87
N HIS A 142 -6.12 -4.72 15.48
CA HIS A 142 -7.25 -4.13 14.77
C HIS A 142 -6.81 -3.12 13.70
N GLU A 143 -5.76 -2.36 14.00
CA GLU A 143 -5.15 -1.39 13.09
C GLU A 143 -4.50 -2.02 11.88
N LEU A 144 -3.78 -3.13 12.06
CA LEU A 144 -3.20 -3.84 10.92
C LEU A 144 -4.31 -4.42 10.03
N GLN A 145 -5.35 -5.00 10.62
CA GLN A 145 -6.48 -5.53 9.84
C GLN A 145 -7.20 -4.42 9.05
N ALA A 146 -7.42 -3.25 9.66
CA ALA A 146 -7.99 -2.09 8.97
C ALA A 146 -7.07 -1.60 7.83
N THR A 147 -5.76 -1.53 8.09
CA THR A 147 -4.74 -1.18 7.09
C THR A 147 -4.74 -2.15 5.91
N VAL A 148 -4.76 -3.47 6.16
CA VAL A 148 -4.79 -4.49 5.10
C VAL A 148 -6.09 -4.39 4.30
N GLY A 149 -7.23 -4.24 4.98
CA GLY A 149 -8.53 -4.03 4.34
C GLY A 149 -8.56 -2.78 3.45
N ALA A 150 -8.04 -1.65 3.93
CA ALA A 150 -7.94 -0.41 3.16
C ALA A 150 -7.09 -0.57 1.90
N ARG A 151 -5.93 -1.23 2.01
CA ARG A 151 -5.09 -1.56 0.85
C ARG A 151 -5.84 -2.42 -0.16
N ALA A 152 -6.54 -3.47 0.29
CA ALA A 152 -7.31 -4.35 -0.57
C ALA A 152 -8.48 -3.60 -1.27
N PHE A 153 -9.13 -2.68 -0.55
CA PHE A 153 -10.24 -1.89 -1.07
C PHE A 153 -9.80 -0.87 -2.10
N LEU A 154 -8.66 -0.21 -1.90
CA LEU A 154 -8.14 0.80 -2.84
C LEU A 154 -7.35 0.18 -4.00
N MET A 155 -6.68 -0.95 -3.76
CA MET A 155 -5.80 -1.64 -4.71
C MET A 155 -6.19 -3.13 -4.79
N PRO A 156 -7.33 -3.47 -5.43
CA PRO A 156 -7.72 -4.86 -5.65
C PRO A 156 -6.64 -5.64 -6.39
N GLU A 157 -6.53 -6.94 -6.10
CA GLU A 157 -5.49 -7.83 -6.64
C GLU A 157 -5.31 -7.69 -8.16
N LYS A 158 -6.41 -7.53 -8.91
CA LYS A 158 -6.39 -7.35 -10.36
C LYS A 158 -5.53 -6.15 -10.79
N LEU A 159 -5.68 -5.00 -10.12
CA LEU A 159 -4.88 -3.79 -10.39
C LEU A 159 -3.42 -3.96 -9.97
N VAL A 160 -3.18 -4.65 -8.86
CA VAL A 160 -1.82 -4.95 -8.38
C VAL A 160 -1.08 -5.81 -9.42
N ARG A 161 -1.71 -6.88 -9.90
CA ARG A 161 -1.14 -7.79 -10.91
C ARG A 161 -0.99 -7.14 -12.29
N GLY A 162 -1.86 -6.19 -12.63
CA GLY A 162 -1.77 -5.40 -13.86
C GLY A 162 -0.67 -4.33 -13.81
N SER A 163 -0.23 -3.92 -12.62
CA SER A 163 0.77 -2.87 -12.44
C SER A 163 2.19 -3.38 -12.68
N LEU A 164 3.04 -2.55 -13.29
CA LEU A 164 4.44 -2.87 -13.55
C LEU A 164 5.33 -2.64 -12.32
N THR A 165 5.00 -1.62 -11.52
CA THR A 165 5.80 -1.19 -10.35
C THR A 165 4.87 -0.69 -9.25
N ALA A 166 5.36 -0.70 -8.00
CA ALA A 166 4.66 -0.08 -6.87
C ALA A 166 4.41 1.43 -7.08
N SER A 167 5.33 2.15 -7.73
CA SER A 167 5.14 3.58 -8.03
C SER A 167 4.04 3.81 -9.07
N ALA A 168 3.94 2.95 -10.09
CA ALA A 168 2.86 2.99 -11.06
C ALA A 168 1.51 2.68 -10.38
N LEU A 169 1.47 1.69 -9.48
CA LEU A 169 0.29 1.37 -8.69
C LEU A 169 -0.14 2.54 -7.80
N ALA A 170 0.80 3.18 -7.09
CA ALA A 170 0.55 4.34 -6.24
C ALA A 170 -0.10 5.50 -7.01
N LYS A 171 0.47 5.84 -8.18
CA LYS A 171 -0.06 6.89 -9.05
C LYS A 171 -1.43 6.53 -9.64
N CYS A 172 -1.59 5.27 -10.06
CA CYS A 172 -2.82 4.79 -10.68
C CYS A 172 -3.99 4.79 -9.70
N CYS A 173 -3.79 4.25 -8.49
CA CYS A 173 -4.83 4.14 -7.47
C CYS A 173 -4.95 5.39 -6.57
N ARG A 174 -4.08 6.38 -6.77
CA ARG A 174 -3.92 7.58 -5.94
C ARG A 174 -3.83 7.22 -4.45
N VAL A 175 -2.79 6.48 -4.09
CA VAL A 175 -2.50 6.06 -2.71
C VAL A 175 -1.05 6.37 -2.32
N PRO A 176 -0.71 6.43 -1.02
CA PRO A 176 0.65 6.72 -0.60
C PRO A 176 1.63 5.68 -1.13
N GLN A 177 2.83 6.11 -1.52
CA GLN A 177 3.82 5.24 -2.15
C GLN A 177 4.21 4.05 -1.27
N ARG A 178 4.28 4.26 0.06
CA ARG A 178 4.55 3.22 1.04
C ARG A 178 3.49 2.12 1.00
N GLU A 179 2.22 2.50 0.97
CA GLU A 179 1.09 1.57 0.99
C GLU A 179 1.01 0.74 -0.30
N ALA A 180 1.26 1.38 -1.45
CA ALA A 180 1.37 0.68 -2.72
C ALA A 180 2.56 -0.30 -2.75
N ALA A 181 3.71 0.06 -2.17
CA ALA A 181 4.86 -0.83 -2.10
C ALA A 181 4.59 -2.09 -1.27
N LEU A 182 3.97 -1.91 -0.10
CA LEU A 182 3.56 -3.03 0.77
C LEU A 182 2.54 -3.92 0.07
N ARG A 183 1.54 -3.32 -0.59
CA ARG A 183 0.54 -4.05 -1.35
C ARG A 183 1.13 -4.81 -2.53
N PHE A 184 2.02 -4.18 -3.30
CA PHE A 184 2.67 -4.81 -4.45
C PHE A 184 3.53 -6.02 -4.05
N ALA A 185 4.21 -5.93 -2.90
CA ALA A 185 5.02 -7.03 -2.36
C ALA A 185 4.19 -8.26 -1.95
N GLN A 186 2.90 -8.10 -1.62
CA GLN A 186 2.00 -9.22 -1.26
C GLN A 186 1.66 -10.12 -2.44
N PHE A 187 1.76 -9.62 -3.68
CA PHE A 187 1.48 -10.37 -4.90
C PHE A 187 2.75 -10.45 -5.73
N PRO A 188 3.76 -11.21 -5.30
CA PRO A 188 4.96 -11.41 -6.10
C PRO A 188 4.53 -11.90 -7.48
N THR A 189 4.66 -11.03 -8.47
CA THR A 189 4.39 -11.40 -9.85
C THR A 189 5.51 -12.36 -10.20
N ALA A 190 5.16 -13.65 -10.33
CA ALA A 190 6.04 -14.66 -10.89
C ALA A 190 6.26 -14.39 -12.39
N LYS A 191 6.65 -13.18 -12.79
CA LYS A 191 7.31 -12.97 -14.07
C LYS A 191 8.73 -13.48 -13.88
N LYS A 192 8.91 -14.78 -14.15
CA LYS A 192 10.24 -15.38 -14.38
C LYS A 192 11.06 -14.36 -15.16
N CYS A 193 12.25 -14.03 -14.67
CA CYS A 193 13.23 -13.33 -15.47
C CYS A 193 13.33 -14.07 -16.81
N PRO A 194 13.08 -13.44 -17.97
CA PRO A 194 13.21 -14.14 -19.24
C PRO A 194 14.61 -14.74 -19.31
N GLY A 195 14.74 -16.01 -19.72
CA GLY A 195 16.03 -16.72 -19.74
C GLY A 195 17.13 -15.98 -20.51
N GLU A 196 16.74 -15.08 -21.42
CA GLU A 196 17.61 -14.16 -22.15
C GLU A 196 18.33 -13.14 -21.23
N VAL A 197 17.74 -12.72 -20.11
CA VAL A 197 18.38 -11.81 -19.13
C VAL A 197 19.49 -12.53 -18.37
N THR A 198 19.30 -13.82 -18.06
CA THR A 198 20.32 -14.66 -17.42
C THR A 198 21.50 -14.89 -18.37
N ALA A 199 21.23 -15.09 -19.67
CA ALA A 199 22.26 -15.18 -20.71
C ALA A 199 22.97 -13.85 -20.97
N PHE A 200 22.25 -12.72 -20.99
CA PHE A 200 22.78 -11.36 -21.17
C PHE A 200 23.72 -10.93 -20.03
N LEU A 201 23.45 -11.38 -18.81
CA LEU A 201 24.34 -11.12 -17.67
C LEU A 201 25.53 -12.07 -17.61
N ALA A 202 25.37 -13.33 -18.06
CA ALA A 202 26.44 -14.32 -18.13
C ALA A 202 27.46 -14.07 -19.25
N ALA A 203 27.06 -13.40 -20.34
CA ALA A 203 27.95 -13.13 -21.47
C ALA A 203 28.66 -11.76 -21.35
N GLY A 204 29.98 -11.77 -21.13
CA GLY A 204 30.89 -10.72 -21.63
C GLY A 204 31.40 -9.67 -20.63
N ARG A 205 32.69 -9.33 -20.77
CA ARG A 205 33.46 -8.38 -19.95
C ARG A 205 32.83 -6.99 -19.99
N ALA A 206 32.93 -6.24 -18.88
CA ALA A 206 32.26 -4.96 -18.65
C ALA A 206 32.38 -3.92 -19.78
N ALA A 207 33.50 -3.91 -20.52
CA ALA A 207 33.74 -2.99 -21.64
C ALA A 207 32.85 -3.25 -22.86
N GLU A 208 32.51 -4.51 -23.14
CA GLU A 208 31.71 -4.88 -24.31
C GLU A 208 30.22 -4.63 -24.08
N LYS A 209 29.76 -4.82 -22.83
CA LYS A 209 28.44 -4.40 -22.35
C LYS A 209 28.27 -2.88 -22.48
N LEU A 210 29.25 -2.10 -22.02
CA LEU A 210 29.22 -0.63 -22.11
C LEU A 210 29.22 -0.12 -23.57
N ARG A 211 29.95 -0.78 -24.48
CA ARG A 211 29.99 -0.42 -25.90
C ARG A 211 28.64 -0.62 -26.59
N LEU A 212 28.02 -1.79 -26.38
CA LEU A 212 26.70 -2.10 -26.95
C LEU A 212 25.61 -1.16 -26.40
N TRP A 213 25.70 -0.74 -25.14
CA TRP A 213 24.77 0.22 -24.53
C TRP A 213 24.82 1.60 -25.19
N LYS A 214 26.03 2.14 -25.40
CA LYS A 214 26.20 3.46 -26.06
C LYS A 214 25.64 3.47 -27.47
N ASN A 215 25.77 2.36 -28.20
CA ASN A 215 25.23 2.23 -29.55
C ASN A 215 23.69 2.19 -29.58
N LEU A 216 23.06 1.55 -28.59
CA LEU A 216 21.59 1.45 -28.54
C LEU A 216 20.91 2.79 -28.21
N ALA A 217 21.50 3.58 -27.30
CA ALA A 217 21.02 4.92 -26.96
C ALA A 217 21.10 5.88 -28.17
N ALA A 218 22.19 5.79 -28.94
CA ALA A 218 22.39 6.59 -30.15
C ALA A 218 21.35 6.28 -31.25
N VAL A 219 20.93 5.02 -31.42
CA VAL A 219 19.91 4.62 -32.39
C VAL A 219 18.52 5.20 -32.06
N ARG A 220 18.25 5.50 -30.77
CA ARG A 220 16.93 5.97 -30.30
C ARG A 220 16.87 7.47 -30.01
N GLY A 221 17.98 8.19 -30.12
CA GLY A 221 18.03 9.62 -29.83
C GLY A 221 17.85 9.97 -28.35
N GLU A 222 18.11 9.02 -27.45
CA GLU A 222 17.96 9.20 -26.01
C GLU A 222 19.34 9.34 -25.32
N PRO A 223 19.45 10.09 -24.21
CA PRO A 223 20.71 10.22 -23.48
C PRO A 223 21.15 8.85 -22.90
N PRO A 224 22.40 8.39 -23.10
CA PRO A 224 22.88 7.08 -22.64
C PRO A 224 22.71 6.81 -21.14
N GLU A 225 22.72 7.86 -20.33
CA GLU A 225 22.46 7.84 -18.89
C GLU A 225 21.00 7.51 -18.53
N GLN A 226 20.05 7.73 -19.44
CA GLN A 226 18.62 7.47 -19.23
C GLN A 226 18.16 6.11 -19.78
N VAL A 227 18.97 5.47 -20.63
CA VAL A 227 18.64 4.19 -21.28
C VAL A 227 19.51 3.08 -20.75
N ARG A 228 19.10 2.48 -19.62
CA ARG A 228 19.69 1.21 -19.16
C ARG A 228 18.64 0.12 -19.32
N LEU A 229 18.63 -0.50 -20.49
CA LEU A 229 17.81 -1.67 -20.76
C LEU A 229 18.65 -2.95 -20.67
N ALA A 230 18.18 -3.92 -19.89
CA ALA A 230 18.57 -5.33 -20.02
C ALA A 230 17.41 -6.05 -20.73
N GLY A 231 17.46 -6.11 -22.06
CA GLY A 231 16.33 -6.57 -22.88
C GLY A 231 15.16 -5.58 -22.88
N LEU A 232 13.95 -6.02 -22.52
CA LEU A 232 12.73 -5.20 -22.45
C LEU A 232 12.55 -4.42 -21.13
N PHE A 233 13.50 -4.50 -20.20
CA PHE A 233 13.34 -3.95 -18.84
C PHE A 233 14.18 -2.69 -18.61
N ARG A 234 13.52 -1.64 -18.11
CA ARG A 234 14.13 -0.39 -17.68
C ARG A 234 14.73 -0.53 -16.27
N ILE A 235 16.00 -0.14 -16.16
CA ILE A 235 16.75 -0.05 -14.91
C ILE A 235 16.85 1.45 -14.58
N ASP A 236 16.19 1.87 -13.51
CA ASP A 236 16.27 3.24 -13.00
C ASP A 236 17.36 3.32 -11.91
N TRP A 237 18.18 4.37 -11.95
CA TRP A 237 19.10 4.71 -10.86
C TRP A 237 18.40 5.73 -9.95
N ASN A 238 18.43 5.50 -8.64
CA ASN A 238 18.24 6.58 -7.67
C ASN A 238 19.56 6.83 -6.93
N GLU A 239 19.59 7.91 -6.15
CA GLU A 239 20.77 8.36 -5.38
C GLU A 239 21.28 7.34 -4.35
N PHE A 240 20.55 6.24 -4.14
CA PHE A 240 20.89 5.19 -3.19
C PHE A 240 21.36 3.89 -3.87
N HIS A 241 20.70 3.35 -4.92
CA HIS A 241 21.10 2.09 -5.60
C HIS A 241 20.54 1.92 -7.04
N MET A 242 21.00 0.87 -7.76
CA MET A 242 20.38 0.42 -9.01
C MET A 242 19.08 -0.33 -8.72
N MET A 243 17.96 0.08 -9.30
CA MET A 243 16.69 -0.65 -9.19
C MET A 243 16.16 -1.01 -10.58
N THR A 244 15.78 -2.27 -10.76
CA THR A 244 14.92 -2.64 -11.89
C THR A 244 13.46 -2.35 -11.52
N GLN A 245 12.63 -2.01 -12.52
CA GLN A 245 11.19 -1.80 -12.33
C GLN A 245 10.46 -3.00 -11.68
N CYS A 246 11.06 -4.18 -11.68
CA CYS A 246 10.47 -5.42 -11.16
C CYS A 246 10.91 -5.77 -9.73
N GLY A 247 11.54 -4.87 -8.98
CA GLY A 247 11.93 -5.13 -7.58
C GLY A 247 13.20 -5.97 -7.41
N TRP A 248 14.05 -6.03 -8.44
CA TRP A 248 15.35 -6.71 -8.41
C TRP A 248 16.49 -5.68 -8.45
N THR A 249 17.61 -5.99 -7.80
CA THR A 249 18.86 -5.22 -7.79
C THR A 249 20.05 -6.12 -8.19
N VAL A 250 21.22 -5.54 -8.41
CA VAL A 250 22.46 -6.29 -8.69
C VAL A 250 23.43 -6.11 -7.53
N GLU A 251 23.77 -7.22 -6.85
CA GLU A 251 24.77 -7.26 -5.79
C GLU A 251 25.90 -8.22 -6.19
N ASN A 252 27.15 -7.74 -6.20
CA ASN A 252 28.33 -8.53 -6.59
C ASN A 252 28.17 -9.27 -7.94
N GLY A 253 27.50 -8.64 -8.90
CA GLY A 253 27.25 -9.21 -10.23
C GLY A 253 26.11 -10.23 -10.30
N LYS A 254 25.36 -10.45 -9.22
CA LYS A 254 24.18 -11.33 -9.19
C LYS A 254 22.90 -10.51 -9.09
N ILE A 255 21.86 -10.91 -9.83
CA ILE A 255 20.51 -10.36 -9.63
C ILE A 255 19.96 -10.92 -8.32
N VAL A 256 19.57 -10.06 -7.39
CA VAL A 256 18.90 -10.43 -6.15
C VAL A 256 17.60 -9.61 -5.98
N PRO A 257 16.55 -10.16 -5.37
CA PRO A 257 15.39 -9.37 -4.96
C PRO A 257 15.83 -8.22 -4.06
N TYR A 258 15.36 -6.99 -4.32
CA TYR A 258 15.74 -5.82 -3.53
C TYR A 258 15.38 -5.99 -2.04
N LEU A 259 14.27 -6.67 -1.76
CA LEU A 259 13.83 -6.96 -0.38
C LEU A 259 14.82 -7.86 0.38
N GLU A 260 15.47 -8.83 -0.28
CA GLU A 260 16.47 -9.70 0.36
C GLU A 260 17.73 -8.91 0.72
N MET A 261 18.16 -7.99 -0.15
CA MET A 261 19.30 -7.08 0.13
C MET A 261 18.99 -6.14 1.31
N CYS A 262 17.79 -5.57 1.36
CA CYS A 262 17.37 -4.71 2.48
C CYS A 262 17.34 -5.48 3.81
N ALA A 263 16.79 -6.70 3.83
CA ALA A 263 16.76 -7.53 5.01
C ALA A 263 18.17 -7.88 5.52
N ALA A 264 19.11 -8.19 4.62
CA ALA A 264 20.49 -8.54 4.97
C ALA A 264 21.30 -7.34 5.50
N ARG A 265 21.00 -6.12 5.04
CA ARG A 265 21.80 -4.92 5.30
C ARG A 265 21.28 -4.05 6.44
N PHE A 266 19.97 -4.07 6.69
CA PHE A 266 19.31 -3.29 7.74
C PHE A 266 18.82 -4.15 8.91
N GLY A 267 18.94 -5.49 8.83
CA GLY A 267 18.68 -6.43 9.93
C GLY A 267 19.90 -6.70 10.84
N ARG A 268 20.90 -5.82 10.85
CA ARG A 268 22.06 -5.86 11.76
C ARG A 268 22.19 -4.54 12.50
#